data_AF-A0A8J7X9W6-F1
#
_entry.id   AF-A0A8J7X9W6-F1
#
_cell.length_a   1.000
_cell.length_b   1.000
_cell.length_c   1.000
_cell.angle_alpha   90.00
_cell.angle_beta   90.00
_cell.angle_gamma   90.00
#
_symmetry.space_group_name_H-M   'P 1'
#
loop_
_entity.id
_entity.type
_entity.pdbx_description
1 polymer ?
#
loop_
_entity_poly.entity_id
_entity_poly.type
_entity_poly.pdbx_seq_one_letter_code
_entity_poly.pdbx_strand_id
1 'polypeptide(L)'
;MKQKIADYVRKNIASGKTEENIRQELRSIGVEESEVSDALMQVKGGDMQQNKGKKNMMPKVVIIAIALFVLLVVGVLLVYFLLFSGKSQLDKCLEIDTENAKDACLQDLAENTWDAKICSMLEFSKAQGCYFQVAKVSGNDSICLKIEENDQRHYCIASATNDIKKCDMISDIFMREGCQRYAGIPSQKPKSDGNFGSGESGCEIIQDSRKRQACWYDTAIETKDISLCEKIAAGPTKESCYSVIGMRLQDETICAKITDLSRRDGCYTNISITSKNPQLCNKVGSDTWRAQFCLYPLALLLKDRKICEMIPELEKLNYREACFRKMSELMQDATLCDKLEDQKDIDICKLEAGMKNNDTNTCLSITNTTRKDQCLRNVGSNLKDLSICNMIGNNLDRLTCSLRATPTDYNLCSQYENIDGKNSCYSRIAIDTNNSNLCQYIESSRLPPKDYCYEAIAKTTGDVNLCEKIEDSNRKISCRGSIKENSVSCAFVNDQRKKDSCYQSMGIDNGKPEYCEKIVDV
;
A
#
# COMPACT_ATOMS: atom_id res chain seq x y z
N MET A 1 47.04 -14.15 -23.19
CA MET A 1 46.69 -13.94 -21.77
C MET A 1 45.27 -14.44 -21.48
N LYS A 2 44.25 -13.96 -22.21
CA LYS A 2 42.84 -14.40 -22.10
C LYS A 2 42.61 -15.91 -21.99
N GLN A 3 43.23 -16.73 -22.86
CA GLN A 3 43.08 -18.19 -22.81
C GLN A 3 43.59 -18.80 -21.48
N LYS A 4 44.70 -18.29 -20.93
CA LYS A 4 45.25 -18.78 -19.67
C LYS A 4 44.32 -18.45 -18.48
N ILE A 5 43.65 -17.30 -18.54
CA ILE A 5 42.65 -16.90 -17.53
C ILE A 5 41.42 -17.82 -17.65
N ALA A 6 40.92 -18.07 -18.86
CA ALA A 6 39.79 -18.99 -19.08
C ALA A 6 40.09 -20.43 -18.60
N ASP A 7 41.30 -20.93 -18.84
CA ASP A 7 41.72 -22.25 -18.36
C ASP A 7 41.87 -22.30 -16.83
N TYR A 8 42.35 -21.21 -16.21
CA TYR A 8 42.39 -21.05 -14.75
C TYR A 8 40.98 -21.05 -14.14
N VAL A 9 40.05 -20.29 -14.74
CA VAL A 9 38.63 -20.23 -14.33
C VAL A 9 37.99 -21.62 -14.43
N ARG A 10 38.17 -22.31 -15.57
CA ARG A 10 37.61 -23.66 -15.78
C ARG A 10 38.12 -24.67 -14.75
N LYS A 11 39.42 -24.65 -14.45
CA LYS A 11 40.03 -25.53 -13.45
C LYS A 11 39.49 -25.28 -12.04
N ASN A 12 39.35 -24.01 -11.65
CA ASN A 12 38.89 -23.67 -10.30
C ASN A 12 37.39 -23.90 -10.08
N ILE A 13 36.56 -23.72 -11.12
CA ILE A 13 35.16 -24.13 -11.11
C ILE A 13 35.04 -25.65 -10.97
N ALA A 14 35.82 -26.42 -11.73
CA ALA A 14 35.84 -27.88 -11.64
C ALA A 14 36.29 -28.39 -10.25
N SER A 15 37.09 -27.61 -9.52
CA SER A 15 37.47 -27.90 -8.12
C SER A 15 36.49 -27.37 -7.07
N GLY A 16 35.34 -26.80 -7.47
CA GLY A 16 34.29 -26.34 -6.56
C GLY A 16 34.47 -24.93 -5.96
N LYS A 17 35.39 -24.12 -6.47
CA LYS A 17 35.48 -22.71 -6.03
C LYS A 17 34.30 -21.90 -6.56
N THR A 18 33.79 -21.00 -5.73
CA THR A 18 32.76 -20.03 -6.13
C THR A 18 33.34 -18.98 -7.08
N GLU A 19 32.47 -18.38 -7.90
CA GLU A 19 32.86 -17.32 -8.83
C GLU A 19 33.51 -16.12 -8.12
N GLU A 20 33.00 -15.76 -6.94
CA GLU A 20 33.53 -14.65 -6.13
C GLU A 20 34.97 -14.91 -5.69
N ASN A 21 35.29 -16.13 -5.25
CA ASN A 21 36.66 -16.50 -4.85
C ASN A 21 37.62 -16.45 -6.04
N ILE A 22 37.16 -16.85 -7.23
CA ILE A 22 37.95 -16.78 -8.47
C ILE A 22 38.20 -15.32 -8.87
N ARG A 23 37.21 -14.43 -8.72
CA ARG A 23 37.37 -12.99 -8.96
C ARG A 23 38.40 -12.38 -8.01
N GLN A 24 38.32 -12.67 -6.71
CA GLN A 24 39.25 -12.14 -5.71
C GLN A 24 40.70 -12.60 -5.95
N GLU A 25 40.91 -13.87 -6.31
CA GLU A 25 42.25 -14.39 -6.63
C GLU A 25 42.84 -13.79 -7.91
N LEU A 26 42.02 -13.58 -8.95
CA LEU A 26 42.51 -12.98 -10.20
C LEU A 26 42.81 -11.48 -10.02
N ARG A 27 42.01 -10.78 -9.20
CA ARG A 27 42.29 -9.38 -8.84
C ARG A 27 43.58 -9.25 -8.02
N SER A 28 43.86 -10.17 -7.11
CA SER A 28 45.06 -10.10 -6.25
C SER A 28 46.38 -10.26 -7.04
N ILE A 29 46.33 -10.85 -8.23
CA ILE A 29 47.46 -10.96 -9.16
C ILE A 29 47.43 -9.91 -10.30
N GLY A 30 46.55 -8.90 -10.19
CA GLY A 30 46.49 -7.76 -11.11
C GLY A 30 45.75 -8.00 -12.43
N VAL A 31 44.84 -8.98 -12.51
CA VAL A 31 43.96 -9.13 -13.68
C VAL A 31 42.81 -8.14 -13.60
N GLU A 32 42.59 -7.39 -14.69
CA GLU A 32 41.49 -6.43 -14.84
C GLU A 32 40.11 -7.13 -14.80
N GLU A 33 39.14 -6.50 -14.16
CA GLU A 33 37.81 -7.08 -13.91
C GLU A 33 37.04 -7.43 -15.20
N SER A 34 37.29 -6.68 -16.27
CA SER A 34 36.73 -6.93 -17.60
C SER A 34 37.23 -8.25 -18.18
N GLU A 35 38.52 -8.59 -18.00
CA GLU A 35 39.12 -9.84 -18.49
C GLU A 35 38.64 -11.05 -17.70
N VAL A 36 38.41 -10.89 -16.39
CA VAL A 36 37.82 -11.94 -15.53
C VAL A 36 36.38 -12.24 -15.95
N SER A 37 35.60 -11.20 -16.25
CA SER A 37 34.21 -11.33 -16.67
C SER A 37 34.07 -11.97 -18.06
N ASP A 38 34.93 -11.61 -19.02
CA ASP A 38 35.03 -12.24 -20.35
C ASP A 38 35.30 -13.75 -20.22
N ALA A 39 36.26 -14.13 -19.37
CA ALA A 39 36.65 -15.53 -19.17
C ALA A 39 35.53 -16.38 -18.54
N LEU A 40 34.80 -15.82 -17.57
CA LEU A 40 33.64 -16.49 -16.95
C LEU A 40 32.50 -16.71 -17.93
N MET A 41 32.23 -15.75 -18.82
CA MET A 41 31.23 -15.91 -19.89
C MET A 41 31.63 -17.01 -20.89
N GLN A 42 32.91 -17.07 -21.27
CA GLN A 42 33.40 -18.09 -22.20
C GLN A 42 33.28 -19.51 -21.62
N VAL A 43 33.51 -19.69 -20.31
CA VAL A 43 33.38 -21.00 -19.64
C VAL A 43 31.92 -21.42 -19.49
N LYS A 44 31.00 -20.51 -19.15
CA LYS A 44 29.57 -20.82 -18.99
C LYS A 44 28.84 -21.04 -20.32
N GLY A 45 29.27 -20.41 -21.41
CA GLY A 45 28.65 -20.52 -22.73
C GLY A 45 28.94 -21.82 -23.49
N GLY A 46 29.94 -22.62 -23.05
CA GLY A 46 30.41 -23.80 -23.77
C GLY A 46 29.56 -25.08 -23.64
N ASP A 47 28.74 -25.19 -22.59
CA ASP A 47 28.06 -26.46 -22.27
C ASP A 47 26.74 -26.71 -23.03
N MET A 48 26.28 -25.76 -23.87
CA MET A 48 25.01 -25.93 -24.60
C MET A 48 25.09 -26.71 -25.93
N GLN A 49 26.28 -27.12 -26.41
CA GLN A 49 26.40 -27.69 -27.77
C GLN A 49 26.66 -29.22 -27.89
N GLN A 50 26.72 -30.00 -26.81
CA GLN A 50 27.06 -31.43 -26.90
C GLN A 50 25.92 -32.46 -26.67
N ASN A 51 24.64 -32.10 -26.78
CA ASN A 51 23.55 -33.07 -26.59
C ASN A 51 22.50 -33.12 -27.70
N LYS A 52 22.94 -33.28 -28.96
CA LYS A 52 22.07 -33.70 -30.08
C LYS A 52 22.61 -35.00 -30.68
N GLY A 53 22.15 -36.15 -30.18
CA GLY A 53 22.52 -37.42 -30.82
C GLY A 53 22.23 -38.72 -30.07
N LYS A 54 21.12 -38.86 -29.33
CA LYS A 54 20.64 -40.19 -28.89
C LYS A 54 19.12 -40.26 -28.95
N LYS A 55 18.58 -40.90 -29.99
CA LYS A 55 17.18 -41.36 -30.00
C LYS A 55 17.07 -42.56 -29.05
N ASN A 56 16.65 -42.31 -27.82
CA ASN A 56 16.29 -43.37 -26.88
C ASN A 56 14.91 -43.91 -27.25
N MET A 57 14.85 -45.15 -27.74
CA MET A 57 13.59 -45.92 -27.70
C MET A 57 13.28 -46.20 -26.22
N MET A 58 12.20 -45.62 -25.70
CA MET A 58 11.74 -45.93 -24.35
C MET A 58 11.26 -47.39 -24.28
N PRO A 59 11.69 -48.18 -23.28
CA PRO A 59 11.16 -49.50 -23.02
C PRO A 59 9.65 -49.47 -22.81
N LYS A 60 8.90 -50.44 -23.35
CA LYS A 60 7.43 -50.53 -23.24
C LYS A 60 6.92 -50.44 -21.80
N VAL A 61 7.73 -50.84 -20.82
CA VAL A 61 7.44 -50.73 -19.38
C VAL A 61 7.29 -49.27 -18.92
N VAL A 62 8.09 -48.36 -19.49
CA VAL A 62 8.02 -46.92 -19.17
C VAL A 62 6.72 -46.30 -19.72
N ILE A 63 6.27 -46.75 -20.89
CA ILE A 63 5.00 -46.29 -21.48
C ILE A 63 3.82 -46.74 -20.61
N ILE A 64 3.83 -47.98 -20.11
CA ILE A 64 2.80 -48.50 -19.21
C ILE A 64 2.81 -47.74 -17.87
N ALA A 65 3.99 -47.47 -17.31
CA ALA A 65 4.12 -46.70 -16.07
C ALA A 65 3.60 -45.25 -16.23
N ILE A 66 3.89 -44.59 -17.36
CA ILE A 66 3.36 -43.27 -17.67
C ILE A 66 1.83 -43.31 -17.81
N ALA A 67 1.29 -44.32 -18.50
CA ALA A 67 -0.17 -44.45 -18.66
C ALA A 67 -0.89 -44.65 -17.31
N LEU A 68 -0.33 -45.49 -16.43
CA LEU A 68 -0.85 -45.69 -15.07
C LEU A 68 -0.74 -44.43 -14.21
N PHE A 69 0.37 -43.70 -14.32
CA PHE A 69 0.55 -42.43 -13.62
C PHE A 69 -0.45 -41.37 -14.11
N VAL A 70 -0.68 -41.27 -15.41
CA VAL A 70 -1.68 -40.36 -15.98
C VAL A 70 -3.08 -40.73 -15.50
N LEU A 71 -3.45 -42.01 -15.47
CA LEU A 71 -4.74 -42.46 -14.92
C LEU A 71 -4.89 -42.13 -13.44
N LEU A 72 -3.82 -42.27 -12.65
CA LEU A 72 -3.82 -41.91 -11.23
C LEU A 72 -3.95 -40.41 -11.03
N VAL A 73 -3.24 -39.60 -11.81
CA VAL A 73 -3.37 -38.13 -11.79
C VAL A 73 -4.76 -37.68 -12.21
N VAL A 74 -5.33 -38.26 -13.27
CA VAL A 74 -6.71 -37.96 -13.70
C VAL A 74 -7.72 -38.38 -12.63
N GLY A 75 -7.52 -39.53 -11.98
CA GLY A 75 -8.34 -39.97 -10.85
C GLY A 75 -8.26 -39.02 -9.65
N VAL A 76 -7.05 -38.58 -9.28
CA VAL A 76 -6.83 -37.58 -8.22
C VAL A 76 -7.44 -36.23 -8.58
N LEU A 77 -7.33 -35.80 -9.84
CA LEU A 77 -7.95 -34.55 -10.32
C LEU A 77 -9.48 -34.64 -10.32
N LEU A 78 -10.06 -35.79 -10.66
CA LEU A 78 -11.52 -36.01 -10.59
C LEU A 78 -12.01 -36.05 -9.14
N VAL A 79 -11.30 -36.73 -8.24
CA VAL A 79 -11.64 -36.74 -6.80
C VAL A 79 -11.43 -35.35 -6.19
N TYR A 80 -10.36 -34.65 -6.55
CA TYR A 80 -10.13 -33.25 -6.16
C TYR A 80 -11.25 -32.36 -6.68
N PHE A 81 -11.67 -32.50 -7.93
CA PHE A 81 -12.80 -31.75 -8.49
C PHE A 81 -14.09 -32.06 -7.71
N LEU A 82 -14.37 -33.31 -7.37
CA LEU A 82 -15.55 -33.69 -6.59
C LEU A 82 -15.49 -33.24 -5.12
N LEU A 83 -14.30 -33.19 -4.51
CA LEU A 83 -14.08 -32.74 -3.12
C LEU A 83 -13.97 -31.21 -2.97
N PHE A 84 -13.55 -30.50 -4.03
CA PHE A 84 -13.35 -29.03 -4.03
C PHE A 84 -14.41 -28.26 -4.84
N SER A 85 -15.45 -28.93 -5.36
CA SER A 85 -16.66 -28.28 -5.91
C SER A 85 -17.57 -27.67 -4.82
N GLY A 86 -17.01 -27.25 -3.68
CA GLY A 86 -17.76 -26.89 -2.48
C GLY A 86 -17.35 -25.54 -1.93
N LYS A 87 -17.70 -24.47 -2.65
CA LYS A 87 -18.09 -23.15 -2.13
C LYS A 87 -18.57 -22.33 -3.32
N SER A 88 -19.82 -21.86 -3.27
CA SER A 88 -20.37 -20.94 -4.27
C SER A 88 -19.45 -19.72 -4.38
N GLN A 89 -19.33 -19.12 -5.58
CA GLN A 89 -18.65 -17.83 -5.72
C GLN A 89 -19.21 -16.78 -4.75
N LEU A 90 -20.49 -16.91 -4.40
CA LEU A 90 -21.13 -16.12 -3.37
C LEU A 90 -20.50 -16.33 -1.98
N ASP A 91 -20.24 -17.59 -1.59
CA ASP A 91 -19.63 -17.91 -0.30
C ASP A 91 -18.23 -17.30 -0.18
N LYS A 92 -17.47 -17.28 -1.29
CA LYS A 92 -16.16 -16.62 -1.33
C LYS A 92 -16.24 -15.12 -1.11
N CYS A 93 -17.24 -14.44 -1.67
CA CYS A 93 -17.45 -13.02 -1.41
C CYS A 93 -17.89 -12.77 0.04
N LEU A 94 -18.69 -13.66 0.64
CA LEU A 94 -19.17 -13.51 2.01
C LEU A 94 -18.07 -13.70 3.07
N GLU A 95 -16.99 -14.41 2.75
CA GLU A 95 -15.82 -14.65 3.61
C GLU A 95 -14.81 -13.49 3.63
N ILE A 96 -15.02 -12.43 2.86
CA ILE A 96 -14.11 -11.27 2.85
C ILE A 96 -14.32 -10.39 4.08
N ASP A 97 -13.24 -10.18 4.85
CA ASP A 97 -13.27 -9.45 6.13
C ASP A 97 -13.57 -7.95 5.99
N THR A 98 -13.11 -7.32 4.90
CA THR A 98 -13.30 -5.88 4.69
C THR A 98 -14.59 -5.60 3.94
N GLU A 99 -15.46 -4.78 4.52
CA GLU A 99 -16.76 -4.40 3.94
C GLU A 99 -16.66 -3.89 2.50
N ASN A 100 -15.70 -3.01 2.20
CA ASN A 100 -15.52 -2.47 0.84
C ASN A 100 -15.13 -3.53 -0.21
N ALA A 101 -14.25 -4.48 0.15
CA ALA A 101 -13.85 -5.52 -0.80
C ALA A 101 -14.93 -6.60 -0.96
N LYS A 102 -15.69 -6.86 0.11
CA LYS A 102 -16.87 -7.72 0.08
C LYS A 102 -17.94 -7.15 -0.86
N ASP A 103 -18.26 -5.87 -0.73
CA ASP A 103 -19.24 -5.20 -1.57
C ASP A 103 -18.83 -5.18 -3.04
N ALA A 104 -17.55 -4.88 -3.33
CA ALA A 104 -17.02 -4.93 -4.69
C ALA A 104 -17.13 -6.35 -5.29
N CYS A 105 -16.84 -7.39 -4.50
CA CYS A 105 -16.98 -8.79 -4.92
C CYS A 105 -18.43 -9.14 -5.24
N LEU A 106 -19.37 -8.78 -4.36
CA LEU A 106 -20.80 -9.05 -4.54
C LEU A 106 -21.36 -8.31 -5.77
N GLN A 107 -20.92 -7.08 -6.01
CA GLN A 107 -21.32 -6.31 -7.19
C GLN A 107 -20.80 -6.95 -8.49
N ASP A 108 -19.51 -7.27 -8.58
CA ASP A 108 -18.93 -7.93 -9.77
C ASP A 108 -19.59 -9.31 -10.01
N LEU A 109 -19.88 -10.05 -8.94
CA LEU A 109 -20.59 -11.32 -9.04
C LEU A 109 -22.01 -11.15 -9.59
N ALA A 110 -22.76 -10.16 -9.10
CA ALA A 110 -24.11 -9.85 -9.58
C ALA A 110 -24.11 -9.44 -11.07
N GLU A 111 -23.15 -8.61 -11.48
CA GLU A 111 -23.01 -8.12 -12.85
C GLU A 111 -22.60 -9.23 -13.83
N ASN A 112 -21.75 -10.17 -13.43
CA ASN A 112 -21.28 -11.25 -14.29
C ASN A 112 -22.26 -12.44 -14.36
N THR A 113 -23.06 -12.66 -13.31
CA THR A 113 -24.06 -13.74 -13.26
C THR A 113 -25.46 -13.29 -13.67
N TRP A 114 -25.65 -11.97 -13.79
CA TRP A 114 -26.96 -11.33 -14.00
C TRP A 114 -28.00 -11.63 -12.91
N ASP A 115 -27.54 -12.05 -11.73
CA ASP A 115 -28.42 -12.36 -10.60
C ASP A 115 -28.60 -11.14 -9.68
N ALA A 116 -29.68 -10.40 -9.94
CA ALA A 116 -30.06 -9.25 -9.14
C ALA A 116 -30.39 -9.57 -7.67
N LYS A 117 -30.56 -10.84 -7.27
CA LYS A 117 -30.75 -11.18 -5.85
C LYS A 117 -29.49 -10.92 -5.02
N ILE A 118 -28.32 -10.91 -5.65
CA ILE A 118 -27.06 -10.62 -4.97
C ILE A 118 -27.02 -9.14 -4.55
N CYS A 119 -27.59 -8.24 -5.35
CA CYS A 119 -27.66 -6.81 -5.01
C CYS A 119 -28.43 -6.51 -3.71
N SER A 120 -29.37 -7.36 -3.27
CA SER A 120 -30.07 -7.16 -1.99
C SER A 120 -29.21 -7.48 -0.77
N MET A 121 -27.99 -8.00 -0.95
CA MET A 121 -27.04 -8.26 0.13
C MET A 121 -26.13 -7.05 0.42
N LEU A 122 -26.23 -6.00 -0.39
CA LEU A 122 -25.49 -4.75 -0.24
C LEU A 122 -26.27 -3.75 0.61
N GLU A 123 -25.55 -2.78 1.18
CA GLU A 123 -26.16 -1.59 1.79
C GLU A 123 -27.06 -0.86 0.78
N PHE A 124 -28.14 -0.24 1.26
CA PHE A 124 -29.19 0.39 0.44
C PHE A 124 -28.64 1.26 -0.71
N SER A 125 -27.68 2.14 -0.43
CA SER A 125 -27.09 3.05 -1.43
C SER A 125 -26.35 2.30 -2.55
N LYS A 126 -25.60 1.26 -2.20
CA LYS A 126 -24.82 0.41 -3.12
C LYS A 126 -25.74 -0.54 -3.90
N ALA A 127 -26.81 -1.02 -3.27
CA ALA A 127 -27.81 -1.87 -3.90
C ALA A 127 -28.49 -1.19 -5.10
N GLN A 128 -28.83 0.10 -5.00
CA GLN A 128 -29.41 0.88 -6.12
C GLN A 128 -28.49 0.86 -7.36
N GLY A 129 -27.20 1.12 -7.16
CA GLY A 129 -26.19 1.09 -8.23
C GLY A 129 -26.02 -0.31 -8.83
N CYS A 130 -25.99 -1.34 -7.99
CA CYS A 130 -25.92 -2.74 -8.42
C CYS A 130 -27.12 -3.13 -9.30
N TYR A 131 -28.36 -2.80 -8.89
CA TYR A 131 -29.55 -3.07 -9.69
C TYR A 131 -29.49 -2.38 -11.06
N PHE A 132 -29.01 -1.13 -11.11
CA PHE A 132 -28.83 -0.40 -12.35
C PHE A 132 -27.88 -1.13 -13.29
N GLN A 133 -26.69 -1.53 -12.81
CA GLN A 133 -25.69 -2.19 -13.66
C GLN A 133 -26.19 -3.56 -14.12
N VAL A 134 -26.76 -4.38 -13.23
CA VAL A 134 -27.30 -5.70 -13.58
C VAL A 134 -28.41 -5.58 -14.62
N ALA A 135 -29.36 -4.64 -14.46
CA ALA A 135 -30.41 -4.39 -15.45
C ALA A 135 -29.82 -4.00 -16.82
N LYS A 136 -28.81 -3.13 -16.81
CA LYS A 136 -28.14 -2.66 -18.02
C LYS A 136 -27.42 -3.78 -18.77
N VAL A 137 -26.63 -4.61 -18.08
CA VAL A 137 -25.86 -5.69 -18.73
C VAL A 137 -26.72 -6.88 -19.13
N SER A 138 -27.79 -7.16 -18.38
CA SER A 138 -28.73 -8.26 -18.70
C SER A 138 -29.80 -7.86 -19.73
N GLY A 139 -30.03 -6.56 -19.93
CA GLY A 139 -31.13 -6.04 -20.74
C GLY A 139 -32.52 -6.24 -20.12
N ASN A 140 -32.58 -6.63 -18.83
CA ASN A 140 -33.83 -6.91 -18.13
C ASN A 140 -34.28 -5.69 -17.32
N ASP A 141 -35.17 -4.88 -17.89
CA ASP A 141 -35.69 -3.65 -17.30
C ASP A 141 -36.57 -3.87 -16.05
N SER A 142 -37.13 -5.08 -15.87
CA SER A 142 -37.89 -5.41 -14.65
C SER A 142 -37.04 -5.29 -13.38
N ILE A 143 -35.72 -5.42 -13.49
CA ILE A 143 -34.78 -5.23 -12.38
C ILE A 143 -34.78 -3.77 -11.91
N CYS A 144 -34.98 -2.81 -12.82
CA CYS A 144 -35.04 -1.39 -12.50
C CYS A 144 -36.23 -1.05 -11.57
N LEU A 145 -37.27 -1.88 -11.50
CA LEU A 145 -38.38 -1.68 -10.55
C LEU A 145 -37.95 -1.76 -9.08
N LYS A 146 -36.78 -2.35 -8.80
CA LYS A 146 -36.18 -2.38 -7.46
C LYS A 146 -35.47 -1.08 -7.09
N ILE A 147 -35.30 -0.15 -8.04
CA ILE A 147 -34.74 1.17 -7.80
C ILE A 147 -35.84 2.08 -7.26
N GLU A 148 -35.62 2.71 -6.11
CA GLU A 148 -36.65 3.50 -5.41
C GLU A 148 -36.88 4.87 -6.05
N GLU A 149 -35.78 5.56 -6.38
CA GLU A 149 -35.81 6.89 -6.97
C GLU A 149 -36.31 6.82 -8.43
N ASN A 150 -37.28 7.68 -8.77
CA ASN A 150 -38.05 7.55 -9.99
C ASN A 150 -37.25 7.94 -11.24
N ASP A 151 -36.43 8.98 -11.15
CA ASP A 151 -35.61 9.46 -12.25
C ASP A 151 -34.48 8.44 -12.58
N GLN A 152 -33.83 7.88 -11.56
CA GLN A 152 -32.86 6.79 -11.68
C GLN A 152 -33.50 5.52 -12.25
N ARG A 153 -34.73 5.20 -11.84
CA ARG A 153 -35.49 4.08 -12.41
C ARG A 153 -35.74 4.27 -13.90
N HIS A 154 -36.19 5.45 -14.32
CA HIS A 154 -36.41 5.73 -15.75
C HIS A 154 -35.11 5.72 -16.55
N TYR A 155 -34.01 6.20 -15.98
CA TYR A 155 -32.69 6.09 -16.60
C TYR A 155 -32.24 4.63 -16.71
N CYS A 156 -32.43 3.82 -15.67
CA CYS A 156 -32.15 2.40 -15.69
C CYS A 156 -32.93 1.70 -16.81
N ILE A 157 -34.24 1.95 -16.92
CA ILE A 157 -35.10 1.36 -17.95
C ILE A 157 -34.62 1.77 -19.35
N ALA A 158 -34.30 3.05 -19.55
CA ALA A 158 -33.76 3.54 -20.81
C ALA A 158 -32.46 2.83 -21.19
N SER A 159 -31.58 2.60 -20.21
CA SER A 159 -30.27 1.96 -20.42
C SER A 159 -30.36 0.45 -20.62
N ALA A 160 -31.29 -0.24 -19.96
CA ALA A 160 -31.52 -1.67 -20.10
C ALA A 160 -32.19 -2.02 -21.44
N THR A 161 -33.14 -1.19 -21.87
CA THR A 161 -33.90 -1.40 -23.12
C THR A 161 -33.26 -0.75 -24.34
N ASN A 162 -32.26 0.12 -24.15
CA ASN A 162 -31.72 1.04 -25.16
C ASN A 162 -32.79 1.95 -25.80
N ASP A 163 -33.93 2.18 -25.13
CA ASP A 163 -34.99 3.09 -25.58
C ASP A 163 -34.78 4.49 -24.99
N ILE A 164 -34.08 5.34 -25.73
CA ILE A 164 -33.77 6.73 -25.32
C ILE A 164 -35.05 7.54 -25.04
N LYS A 165 -36.20 7.19 -25.62
CA LYS A 165 -37.46 7.91 -25.35
C LYS A 165 -37.90 7.76 -23.89
N LYS A 166 -37.45 6.71 -23.20
CA LYS A 166 -37.70 6.53 -21.76
C LYS A 166 -36.99 7.58 -20.91
N CYS A 167 -35.92 8.20 -21.42
CA CYS A 167 -35.27 9.34 -20.76
C CYS A 167 -36.21 10.54 -20.63
N ASP A 168 -37.20 10.71 -21.51
CA ASP A 168 -38.12 11.86 -21.47
C ASP A 168 -39.02 11.86 -20.23
N MET A 169 -39.11 10.72 -19.53
CA MET A 169 -39.83 10.55 -18.26
C MET A 169 -39.04 11.03 -17.03
N ILE A 170 -37.75 11.37 -17.19
CA ILE A 170 -36.89 11.85 -16.11
C ILE A 170 -37.19 13.33 -15.83
N SER A 171 -37.54 13.66 -14.59
CA SER A 171 -37.93 15.01 -14.20
C SER A 171 -36.72 15.95 -14.10
N ASP A 172 -35.60 15.50 -13.53
CA ASP A 172 -34.36 16.27 -13.44
C ASP A 172 -33.73 16.50 -14.82
N ILE A 173 -33.44 17.76 -15.13
CA ILE A 173 -32.95 18.18 -16.45
C ILE A 173 -31.55 17.61 -16.72
N PHE A 174 -30.66 17.60 -15.73
CA PHE A 174 -29.29 17.14 -15.89
C PHE A 174 -29.22 15.62 -16.04
N MET A 175 -30.02 14.88 -15.26
CA MET A 175 -30.11 13.43 -15.36
C MET A 175 -30.75 13.01 -16.69
N ARG A 176 -31.74 13.76 -17.18
CA ARG A 176 -32.37 13.55 -18.49
C ARG A 176 -31.38 13.73 -19.64
N GLU A 177 -30.62 14.83 -19.65
CA GLU A 177 -29.59 15.08 -20.66
C GLU A 177 -28.48 14.01 -20.62
N GLY A 178 -28.08 13.59 -19.41
CA GLY A 178 -27.16 12.47 -19.22
C GLY A 178 -27.70 11.16 -19.79
N CYS A 179 -28.95 10.82 -19.48
CA CYS A 179 -29.64 9.64 -20.01
C CYS A 179 -29.69 9.67 -21.54
N GLN A 180 -30.11 10.78 -22.15
CA GLN A 180 -30.17 10.90 -23.61
C GLN A 180 -28.80 10.75 -24.29
N ARG A 181 -27.72 11.09 -23.56
CA ARG A 181 -26.34 10.96 -24.05
C ARG A 181 -25.79 9.53 -23.93
N TYR A 182 -26.14 8.80 -22.87
CA TYR A 182 -25.46 7.56 -22.50
C TYR A 182 -26.35 6.29 -22.52
N ALA A 183 -27.68 6.41 -22.48
CA ALA A 183 -28.60 5.26 -22.43
C ALA A 183 -28.68 4.45 -23.73
N GLY A 184 -28.13 4.96 -24.84
CA GLY A 184 -28.01 4.24 -26.12
C GLY A 184 -26.61 3.73 -26.43
N ILE A 185 -25.67 3.81 -25.47
CA ILE A 185 -24.32 3.26 -25.63
C ILE A 185 -24.32 1.86 -25.00
N PRO A 186 -24.31 0.77 -25.80
CA PRO A 186 -24.30 -0.58 -25.25
C PRO A 186 -23.08 -0.77 -24.35
N SER A 187 -23.30 -1.23 -23.12
CA SER A 187 -22.26 -1.54 -22.12
C SER A 187 -21.56 -2.87 -22.41
N GLN A 188 -21.28 -3.16 -23.67
CA GLN A 188 -20.37 -4.25 -23.96
C GLN A 188 -18.95 -3.76 -23.67
N LYS A 189 -18.26 -4.41 -22.71
CA LYS A 189 -16.81 -4.66 -22.87
C LYS A 189 -16.63 -5.05 -24.34
N PRO A 190 -15.71 -4.45 -25.12
CA PRO A 190 -15.56 -4.77 -26.53
C PRO A 190 -15.28 -6.26 -26.66
N LYS A 191 -16.35 -7.03 -26.94
CA LYS A 191 -16.22 -8.29 -27.62
C LYS A 191 -15.88 -7.90 -29.03
N SER A 192 -14.73 -8.37 -29.45
CA SER A 192 -14.24 -8.44 -30.82
C SER A 192 -15.19 -9.25 -31.69
N ASP A 193 -16.44 -8.83 -31.82
CA ASP A 193 -17.38 -9.34 -32.79
C ASP A 193 -17.52 -8.23 -33.84
N GLY A 194 -16.54 -8.22 -34.74
CA GLY A 194 -16.46 -7.28 -35.84
C GLY A 194 -17.70 -7.40 -36.72
N ASN A 195 -18.59 -6.41 -36.66
CA ASN A 195 -19.44 -6.05 -37.80
C ASN A 195 -20.13 -4.68 -37.69
N PHE A 196 -19.39 -3.66 -37.24
CA PHE A 196 -19.55 -2.34 -37.86
C PHE A 196 -18.34 -2.18 -38.75
N GLY A 197 -18.55 -2.05 -40.07
CA GLY A 197 -17.48 -2.02 -41.06
C GLY A 197 -16.38 -1.04 -40.63
N SER A 198 -15.28 -1.59 -40.15
CA SER A 198 -14.08 -0.90 -39.67
C SER A 198 -13.22 -0.41 -40.84
N GLY A 199 -13.88 0.16 -41.84
CA GLY A 199 -13.26 0.93 -42.89
C GLY A 199 -13.47 2.41 -42.60
N GLU A 200 -12.49 3.21 -42.98
CA GLU A 200 -12.57 4.67 -43.03
C GLU A 200 -13.91 5.18 -43.61
N SER A 201 -14.59 4.43 -44.48
CA SER A 201 -15.87 4.79 -45.08
C SER A 201 -17.10 4.77 -44.14
N GLY A 202 -17.04 4.11 -42.98
CA GLY A 202 -18.21 3.92 -42.12
C GLY A 202 -18.68 5.20 -41.41
N CYS A 203 -17.75 6.00 -40.88
CA CYS A 203 -18.09 7.20 -40.13
C CYS A 203 -18.67 8.32 -41.03
N GLU A 204 -18.35 8.33 -42.33
CA GLU A 204 -18.81 9.35 -43.27
C GLU A 204 -20.32 9.32 -43.51
N ILE A 205 -20.94 8.14 -43.36
CA ILE A 205 -22.37 7.92 -43.62
C ILE A 205 -23.24 8.46 -42.46
N ILE A 206 -22.65 8.72 -41.29
CA ILE A 206 -23.37 9.20 -40.11
C ILE A 206 -23.80 10.66 -40.30
N GLN A 207 -25.11 10.91 -40.35
CA GLN A 207 -25.68 12.25 -40.56
C GLN A 207 -25.43 13.19 -39.37
N ASP A 208 -25.60 12.70 -38.14
CA ASP A 208 -25.41 13.48 -36.92
C ASP A 208 -23.92 13.82 -36.71
N SER A 209 -23.60 15.12 -36.69
CA SER A 209 -22.24 15.62 -36.58
C SER A 209 -21.52 15.18 -35.29
N ARG A 210 -22.24 15.06 -34.17
CA ARG A 210 -21.66 14.63 -32.89
C ARG A 210 -21.34 13.13 -32.92
N LYS A 211 -22.28 12.31 -33.40
CA LYS A 211 -22.07 10.86 -33.56
C LYS A 211 -20.96 10.55 -34.56
N ARG A 212 -20.87 11.32 -35.65
CA ARG A 212 -19.81 11.19 -36.65
C ARG A 212 -18.43 11.49 -36.07
N GLN A 213 -18.30 12.57 -35.30
CA GLN A 213 -17.05 12.92 -34.62
C GLN A 213 -16.64 11.88 -33.58
N ALA A 214 -17.59 11.33 -32.82
CA ALA A 214 -17.34 10.24 -31.88
C ALA A 214 -16.85 8.98 -32.61
N CYS A 215 -17.49 8.60 -33.72
CA CYS A 215 -17.04 7.50 -34.57
C CYS A 215 -15.59 7.66 -35.04
N TRP A 216 -15.22 8.86 -35.52
CA TRP A 216 -13.84 9.13 -35.91
C TRP A 216 -12.86 9.02 -34.75
N TYR A 217 -13.23 9.57 -33.59
CA TYR A 217 -12.42 9.49 -32.37
C TYR A 217 -12.18 8.03 -31.98
N ASP A 218 -13.23 7.23 -31.80
CA ASP A 218 -13.12 5.84 -31.36
C ASP A 218 -12.33 5.00 -32.35
N THR A 219 -12.59 5.19 -33.65
CA THR A 219 -11.84 4.50 -34.73
C THR A 219 -10.37 4.88 -34.70
N ALA A 220 -10.03 6.17 -34.58
CA ALA A 220 -8.65 6.65 -34.49
C ALA A 220 -7.91 6.05 -33.29
N ILE A 221 -8.57 5.96 -32.12
CA ILE A 221 -7.99 5.39 -30.91
C ILE A 221 -7.74 3.88 -31.05
N GLU A 222 -8.67 3.16 -31.67
CA GLU A 222 -8.59 1.71 -31.85
C GLU A 222 -7.55 1.32 -32.89
N THR A 223 -7.54 2.00 -34.04
CA THR A 223 -6.59 1.72 -35.14
C THR A 223 -5.24 2.41 -34.93
N LYS A 224 -5.15 3.37 -34.00
CA LYS A 224 -4.01 4.27 -33.80
C LYS A 224 -3.69 5.12 -35.04
N ASP A 225 -4.68 5.34 -35.91
CA ASP A 225 -4.53 6.15 -37.12
C ASP A 225 -4.77 7.64 -36.81
N ILE A 226 -3.67 8.38 -36.76
CA ILE A 226 -3.64 9.83 -36.46
C ILE A 226 -4.40 10.63 -37.53
N SER A 227 -4.45 10.16 -38.78
CA SER A 227 -5.11 10.87 -39.87
C SER A 227 -6.61 11.01 -39.62
N LEU A 228 -7.22 10.08 -38.89
CA LEU A 228 -8.63 10.13 -38.50
C LEU A 228 -8.90 11.25 -37.48
N CYS A 229 -7.93 11.61 -36.63
CA CYS A 229 -8.07 12.78 -35.77
C CYS A 229 -8.18 14.08 -36.58
N GLU A 230 -7.60 14.15 -37.79
CA GLU A 230 -7.72 15.33 -38.65
C GLU A 230 -9.15 15.56 -39.13
N LYS A 231 -9.95 14.47 -39.24
CA LYS A 231 -11.36 14.50 -39.65
C LYS A 231 -12.31 15.01 -38.55
N ILE A 232 -11.84 15.10 -37.30
CA ILE A 232 -12.63 15.63 -36.18
C ILE A 232 -12.63 17.16 -36.25
N ALA A 233 -13.75 17.80 -35.92
CA ALA A 233 -13.82 19.26 -35.87
C ALA A 233 -12.84 19.82 -34.82
N ALA A 234 -12.28 21.00 -35.08
CA ALA A 234 -11.38 21.65 -34.14
C ALA A 234 -12.07 21.87 -32.79
N GLY A 235 -11.34 21.59 -31.70
CA GLY A 235 -11.84 21.70 -30.35
C GLY A 235 -11.49 20.49 -29.49
N PRO A 236 -12.20 20.33 -28.35
CA PRO A 236 -11.74 19.44 -27.30
C PRO A 236 -11.58 17.97 -27.70
N THR A 237 -12.48 17.43 -28.53
CA THR A 237 -12.45 16.02 -28.95
C THR A 237 -11.23 15.71 -29.83
N LYS A 238 -10.88 16.62 -30.75
CA LYS A 238 -9.73 16.46 -31.66
C LYS A 238 -8.41 16.43 -30.89
N GLU A 239 -8.24 17.32 -29.93
CA GLU A 239 -7.04 17.35 -29.08
C GLU A 239 -6.91 16.10 -28.20
N SER A 240 -8.02 15.62 -27.63
CA SER A 240 -8.04 14.36 -26.88
C SER A 240 -7.63 13.18 -27.77
N CYS A 241 -8.06 13.18 -29.05
CA CYS A 241 -7.69 12.16 -30.03
C CYS A 241 -6.16 12.07 -30.17
N TYR A 242 -5.50 13.20 -30.43
CA TYR A 242 -4.03 13.24 -30.51
C TYR A 242 -3.37 12.82 -29.20
N SER A 243 -3.87 13.30 -28.06
CA SER A 243 -3.28 12.97 -26.75
C SER A 243 -3.29 11.47 -26.48
N VAL A 244 -4.43 10.80 -26.68
CA VAL A 244 -4.56 9.36 -26.42
C VAL A 244 -3.72 8.54 -27.40
N ILE A 245 -3.70 8.88 -28.69
CA ILE A 245 -2.86 8.17 -29.65
C ILE A 245 -1.38 8.40 -29.37
N GLY A 246 -0.95 9.63 -29.08
CA GLY A 246 0.40 9.98 -28.65
C GLY A 246 0.88 9.13 -27.49
N MET A 247 0.05 9.02 -26.44
CA MET A 247 0.34 8.16 -25.29
C MET A 247 0.39 6.66 -25.65
N ARG A 248 -0.52 6.16 -26.48
CA ARG A 248 -0.55 4.74 -26.88
C ARG A 248 0.62 4.33 -27.77
N LEU A 249 1.12 5.25 -28.59
CA LEU A 249 2.27 5.03 -29.47
C LEU A 249 3.60 5.41 -28.83
N GLN A 250 3.58 6.13 -27.70
CA GLN A 250 4.76 6.73 -27.08
C GLN A 250 5.50 7.67 -28.06
N ASP A 251 4.75 8.34 -28.94
CA ASP A 251 5.28 9.26 -29.94
C ASP A 251 4.96 10.69 -29.52
N GLU A 252 5.98 11.41 -29.05
CA GLU A 252 5.79 12.76 -28.53
C GLU A 252 5.57 13.80 -29.63
N THR A 253 5.87 13.49 -30.89
CA THR A 253 5.61 14.40 -32.02
C THR A 253 4.11 14.62 -32.22
N ILE A 254 3.28 13.67 -31.79
CA ILE A 254 1.82 13.77 -31.81
C ILE A 254 1.33 14.78 -30.76
N CYS A 255 1.95 14.85 -29.58
CA CYS A 255 1.60 15.84 -28.56
C CYS A 255 1.79 17.27 -29.08
N ALA A 256 2.76 17.51 -29.97
CA ALA A 256 2.99 18.82 -30.58
C ALA A 256 1.81 19.32 -31.43
N LYS A 257 0.91 18.43 -31.86
CA LYS A 257 -0.32 18.79 -32.59
C LYS A 257 -1.44 19.32 -31.69
N ILE A 258 -1.30 19.25 -30.37
CA ILE A 258 -2.30 19.71 -29.40
C ILE A 258 -2.11 21.21 -29.15
N THR A 259 -3.17 21.99 -29.32
CA THR A 259 -3.13 23.45 -29.12
C THR A 259 -3.37 23.87 -27.67
N ASP A 260 -4.30 23.21 -26.96
CA ASP A 260 -4.51 23.43 -25.53
C ASP A 260 -3.28 23.05 -24.72
N LEU A 261 -2.76 24.01 -23.96
CA LEU A 261 -1.53 23.87 -23.19
C LEU A 261 -1.64 22.75 -22.15
N SER A 262 -2.77 22.67 -21.43
CA SER A 262 -2.96 21.71 -20.34
C SER A 262 -2.95 20.27 -20.85
N ARG A 263 -3.65 19.99 -21.96
CA ARG A 263 -3.71 18.67 -22.58
C ARG A 263 -2.40 18.27 -23.25
N ARG A 264 -1.72 19.24 -23.86
CA ARG A 264 -0.40 19.02 -24.44
C ARG A 264 0.60 18.65 -23.36
N ASP A 265 0.62 19.41 -22.27
CA ASP A 265 1.48 19.16 -21.11
C ASP A 265 1.16 17.79 -20.48
N GLY A 266 -0.12 17.43 -20.36
CA GLY A 266 -0.54 16.09 -19.93
C GLY A 266 -0.06 14.97 -20.87
N CYS A 267 -0.11 15.18 -22.19
CA CYS A 267 0.39 14.22 -23.18
C CYS A 267 1.89 13.98 -23.01
N TYR A 268 2.70 15.04 -22.94
CA TYR A 268 4.15 14.94 -22.72
C TYR A 268 4.49 14.29 -21.37
N THR A 269 3.81 14.69 -20.29
CA THR A 269 4.02 14.13 -18.96
C THR A 269 3.77 12.62 -18.93
N ASN A 270 2.66 12.15 -19.51
CA ASN A 270 2.34 10.73 -19.53
C ASN A 270 3.39 9.92 -20.31
N ILE A 271 3.76 10.37 -21.51
CA ILE A 271 4.82 9.70 -22.29
C ILE A 271 6.15 9.72 -21.52
N SER A 272 6.50 10.83 -20.90
CA SER A 272 7.71 10.98 -20.07
C SER A 272 7.78 9.93 -18.94
N ILE A 273 6.67 9.74 -18.22
CA ILE A 273 6.57 8.76 -17.11
C ILE A 273 6.62 7.32 -17.64
N THR A 274 5.82 6.98 -18.65
CA THR A 274 5.73 5.62 -19.17
C THR A 274 7.00 5.16 -19.88
N SER A 275 7.65 6.08 -20.60
CA SER A 275 8.94 5.82 -21.27
C SER A 275 10.14 5.99 -20.33
N LYS A 276 9.94 6.50 -19.11
CA LYS A 276 11.00 6.81 -18.14
C LYS A 276 12.05 7.78 -18.67
N ASN A 277 11.62 8.77 -19.48
CA ASN A 277 12.50 9.73 -20.13
C ASN A 277 12.28 11.16 -19.60
N PRO A 278 13.04 11.61 -18.58
CA PRO A 278 12.86 12.93 -17.98
C PRO A 278 13.11 14.11 -18.93
N GLN A 279 13.80 13.90 -20.06
CA GLN A 279 14.03 14.95 -21.05
C GLN A 279 12.74 15.40 -21.73
N LEU A 280 11.72 14.54 -21.79
CA LEU A 280 10.41 14.92 -22.33
C LEU A 280 9.67 15.93 -21.44
N CYS A 281 10.00 16.00 -20.14
CA CYS A 281 9.46 17.04 -19.26
C CYS A 281 9.86 18.44 -19.71
N ASN A 282 10.97 18.62 -20.44
CA ASN A 282 11.36 19.93 -20.97
C ASN A 282 10.38 20.45 -22.05
N LYS A 283 9.52 19.58 -22.62
CA LYS A 283 8.47 19.95 -23.58
C LYS A 283 7.17 20.40 -22.88
N VAL A 284 7.07 20.26 -21.56
CA VAL A 284 5.94 20.75 -20.76
C VAL A 284 6.08 22.27 -20.57
N GLY A 285 5.05 23.01 -20.97
CA GLY A 285 5.09 24.48 -21.00
C GLY A 285 4.81 25.14 -19.64
N SER A 286 4.01 24.53 -18.77
CA SER A 286 3.78 25.04 -17.41
C SER A 286 4.88 24.58 -16.45
N ASP A 287 5.64 25.51 -15.87
CA ASP A 287 6.71 25.18 -14.92
C ASP A 287 6.18 24.45 -13.67
N THR A 288 5.02 24.87 -13.15
CA THR A 288 4.35 24.19 -12.03
C THR A 288 3.95 22.77 -12.41
N TRP A 289 3.38 22.56 -13.61
CA TRP A 289 2.99 21.23 -14.07
C TRP A 289 4.22 20.34 -14.31
N ARG A 290 5.27 20.92 -14.92
CA ARG A 290 6.54 20.27 -15.17
C ARG A 290 7.19 19.80 -13.87
N ALA A 291 7.21 20.65 -12.85
CA ALA A 291 7.72 20.32 -11.52
C ALA A 291 6.88 19.22 -10.84
N GLN A 292 5.58 19.46 -10.68
CA GLN A 292 4.69 18.64 -9.85
C GLN A 292 4.33 17.31 -10.49
N PHE A 293 3.96 17.29 -11.77
CA PHE A 293 3.36 16.13 -12.41
C PHE A 293 4.34 15.38 -13.30
N CYS A 294 5.46 15.98 -13.71
CA CYS A 294 6.44 15.33 -14.59
C CYS A 294 7.73 14.95 -13.86
N LEU A 295 8.52 15.95 -13.43
CA LEU A 295 9.87 15.73 -12.91
C LEU A 295 9.88 15.10 -11.51
N TYR A 296 9.05 15.59 -10.58
CA TYR A 296 9.00 15.05 -9.22
C TYR A 296 8.59 13.56 -9.19
N PRO A 297 7.51 13.11 -9.85
CA PRO A 297 7.16 11.70 -9.89
C PRO A 297 8.23 10.83 -10.56
N LEU A 298 8.88 11.33 -11.63
CA LEU A 298 9.96 10.61 -12.30
C LEU A 298 11.20 10.45 -11.43
N ALA A 299 11.58 11.48 -10.68
CA ALA A 299 12.69 11.41 -9.74
C ALA A 299 12.49 10.28 -8.73
N LEU A 300 11.28 10.18 -8.17
CA LEU A 300 10.94 9.12 -7.22
C LEU A 300 10.83 7.73 -7.87
N LEU A 301 10.20 7.66 -9.05
CA LEU A 301 10.01 6.41 -9.79
C LEU A 301 11.35 5.78 -10.19
N LEU A 302 12.29 6.60 -10.65
CA LEU A 302 13.61 6.16 -11.11
C LEU A 302 14.64 6.12 -9.98
N LYS A 303 14.33 6.72 -8.83
CA LYS A 303 15.26 6.98 -7.73
C LYS A 303 16.53 7.69 -8.22
N ASP A 304 16.38 8.61 -9.17
CA ASP A 304 17.48 9.40 -9.72
C ASP A 304 17.43 10.83 -9.19
N ARG A 305 18.35 11.15 -8.28
CA ARG A 305 18.46 12.47 -7.67
C ARG A 305 18.78 13.59 -8.66
N LYS A 306 19.40 13.26 -9.81
CA LYS A 306 19.71 14.27 -10.85
C LYS A 306 18.43 14.87 -11.44
N ILE A 307 17.31 14.14 -11.39
CA ILE A 307 16.02 14.64 -11.84
C ILE A 307 15.48 15.72 -10.89
N CYS A 308 15.77 15.64 -9.57
CA CYS A 308 15.43 16.72 -8.65
C CYS A 308 16.16 18.03 -9.01
N GLU A 309 17.37 17.96 -9.56
CA GLU A 309 18.12 19.14 -10.04
C GLU A 309 17.48 19.79 -11.26
N MET A 310 16.62 19.07 -12.00
CA MET A 310 15.89 19.59 -13.15
C MET A 310 14.59 20.33 -12.76
N ILE A 311 14.14 20.20 -11.51
CA ILE A 311 12.89 20.82 -11.05
C ILE A 311 13.08 22.34 -10.96
N PRO A 312 12.26 23.16 -11.64
CA PRO A 312 12.37 24.60 -11.57
C PRO A 312 12.07 25.11 -10.16
N GLU A 313 12.78 26.16 -9.74
CA GLU A 313 12.49 26.88 -8.51
C GLU A 313 11.24 27.75 -8.71
N LEU A 314 10.22 27.53 -7.87
CA LEU A 314 8.96 28.25 -7.93
C LEU A 314 8.78 29.03 -6.64
N GLU A 315 8.52 30.34 -6.73
CA GLU A 315 8.44 31.25 -5.57
C GLU A 315 7.46 30.81 -4.45
N LYS A 316 6.46 29.98 -4.78
CA LYS A 316 5.41 29.55 -3.85
C LYS A 316 5.46 28.07 -3.49
N LEU A 317 6.21 27.25 -4.22
CA LEU A 317 6.14 25.78 -4.11
C LEU A 317 7.54 25.16 -4.23
N ASN A 318 8.07 24.67 -3.12
CA ASN A 318 9.41 24.08 -3.06
C ASN A 318 9.40 22.59 -3.48
N TYR A 319 8.94 22.27 -4.69
CA TYR A 319 8.93 20.89 -5.20
C TYR A 319 10.35 20.31 -5.30
N ARG A 320 11.35 21.14 -5.61
CA ARG A 320 12.76 20.76 -5.67
C ARG A 320 13.26 20.26 -4.31
N GLU A 321 13.00 21.02 -3.24
CA GLU A 321 13.36 20.65 -1.88
C GLU A 321 12.57 19.42 -1.40
N ALA A 322 11.26 19.38 -1.68
CA ALA A 322 10.44 18.20 -1.39
C ALA A 322 10.99 16.94 -2.08
N CYS A 323 11.50 17.07 -3.30
CA CYS A 323 12.17 16.00 -4.04
C CYS A 323 13.40 15.49 -3.29
N PHE A 324 14.33 16.37 -2.92
CA PHE A 324 15.55 15.97 -2.19
C PHE A 324 15.24 15.35 -0.82
N ARG A 325 14.30 15.91 -0.07
CA ARG A 325 13.85 15.33 1.20
C ARG A 325 13.30 13.92 1.00
N LYS A 326 12.42 13.72 0.01
CA LYS A 326 11.85 12.39 -0.23
C LYS A 326 12.88 11.40 -0.75
N MET A 327 13.84 11.86 -1.54
CA MET A 327 14.94 11.05 -2.04
C MET A 327 15.90 10.63 -0.93
N SER A 328 16.20 11.51 0.04
CA SER A 328 16.96 11.18 1.25
C SER A 328 16.35 9.96 1.97
N GLU A 329 15.03 9.94 2.15
CA GLU A 329 14.32 8.82 2.77
C GLU A 329 14.33 7.54 1.94
N LEU A 330 14.16 7.64 0.62
CA LEU A 330 14.02 6.50 -0.29
C LEU A 330 15.37 5.82 -0.57
N MET A 331 16.43 6.61 -0.63
CA MET A 331 17.80 6.15 -0.85
C MET A 331 18.55 5.87 0.46
N GLN A 332 17.99 6.29 1.60
CA GLN A 332 18.67 6.27 2.89
C GLN A 332 19.99 7.07 2.87
N ASP A 333 20.02 8.16 2.09
CA ASP A 333 21.20 8.99 1.86
C ASP A 333 20.97 10.39 2.44
N ALA A 334 21.40 10.59 3.68
CA ALA A 334 21.26 11.86 4.39
C ALA A 334 22.06 13.01 3.76
N THR A 335 23.04 12.73 2.90
CA THR A 335 23.80 13.79 2.20
C THR A 335 22.93 14.57 1.22
N LEU A 336 21.76 14.02 0.84
CA LEU A 336 20.77 14.73 0.04
C LEU A 336 20.11 15.88 0.81
N CYS A 337 20.10 15.84 2.14
CA CYS A 337 19.60 16.95 2.95
C CYS A 337 20.47 18.20 2.81
N ASP A 338 21.75 18.06 2.43
CA ASP A 338 22.66 19.21 2.20
C ASP A 338 22.35 19.94 0.89
N LYS A 339 21.36 19.47 0.11
CA LYS A 339 20.85 20.15 -1.11
C LYS A 339 19.69 21.10 -0.83
N LEU A 340 19.19 21.14 0.40
CA LEU A 340 18.15 22.07 0.83
C LEU A 340 18.77 23.43 1.17
N GLU A 341 18.02 24.52 1.05
CA GLU A 341 18.54 25.87 1.29
C GLU A 341 18.21 26.35 2.70
N ASP A 342 16.99 26.11 3.16
CA ASP A 342 16.55 26.52 4.49
C ASP A 342 17.13 25.61 5.59
N GLN A 343 17.83 26.21 6.56
CA GLN A 343 18.48 25.45 7.65
C GLN A 343 17.48 24.65 8.49
N LYS A 344 16.25 25.15 8.66
CA LYS A 344 15.22 24.43 9.41
C LYS A 344 14.77 23.21 8.60
N ASP A 345 14.70 23.27 7.28
CA ASP A 345 14.39 22.10 6.44
C ASP A 345 15.57 21.10 6.35
N ILE A 346 16.82 21.58 6.29
CA ILE A 346 18.02 20.74 6.42
C ILE A 346 17.96 19.93 7.72
N ASP A 347 17.70 20.60 8.85
CA ASP A 347 17.62 19.95 10.15
C ASP A 347 16.46 18.96 10.26
N ILE A 348 15.29 19.26 9.65
CA ILE A 348 14.15 18.30 9.60
C ILE A 348 14.55 17.06 8.80
N CYS A 349 15.10 17.26 7.61
CA CYS A 349 15.51 16.16 6.74
C CYS A 349 16.54 15.25 7.43
N LYS A 350 17.55 15.85 8.08
CA LYS A 350 18.58 15.10 8.81
C LYS A 350 18.02 14.40 10.05
N LEU A 351 17.08 15.01 10.76
CA LEU A 351 16.37 14.37 11.87
C LEU A 351 15.66 13.09 11.40
N GLU A 352 14.87 13.19 10.33
CA GLU A 352 14.12 12.06 9.76
C GLU A 352 15.07 10.96 9.25
N ALA A 353 16.10 11.33 8.49
CA ALA A 353 17.08 10.40 7.95
C ALA A 353 17.90 9.70 9.06
N GLY A 354 18.38 10.47 10.04
CA GLY A 354 19.16 9.96 11.16
C GLY A 354 18.35 8.97 12.02
N MET A 355 17.10 9.30 12.33
CA MET A 355 16.21 8.40 13.07
C MET A 355 15.88 7.11 12.30
N LYS A 356 15.59 7.22 11.00
CA LYS A 356 15.20 6.08 10.18
C LYS A 356 16.36 5.11 9.97
N ASN A 357 17.56 5.62 9.81
CA ASN A 357 18.76 4.84 9.53
C ASN A 357 19.56 4.48 10.79
N ASN A 358 19.13 4.95 11.96
CA ASN A 358 19.92 4.92 13.21
C ASN A 358 21.34 5.49 13.03
N ASP A 359 21.48 6.56 12.24
CA ASP A 359 22.76 7.19 11.94
C ASP A 359 23.05 8.36 12.89
N THR A 360 23.93 8.09 13.86
CA THR A 360 24.38 9.06 14.86
C THR A 360 25.12 10.24 14.23
N ASN A 361 25.92 10.03 13.19
CA ASN A 361 26.67 11.12 12.56
C ASN A 361 25.73 12.11 11.87
N THR A 362 24.71 11.59 11.21
CA THR A 362 23.63 12.42 10.66
C THR A 362 22.95 13.22 11.78
N CYS A 363 22.59 12.61 12.91
CA CYS A 363 22.03 13.34 14.06
C CYS A 363 22.98 14.43 14.60
N LEU A 364 24.28 14.14 14.68
CA LEU A 364 25.29 15.07 15.18
C LEU A 364 25.46 16.31 14.29
N SER A 365 25.17 16.18 13.00
CA SER A 365 25.23 17.24 11.99
C SER A 365 24.01 18.18 11.98
N ILE A 366 22.98 17.90 12.78
CA ILE A 366 21.81 18.78 12.98
C ILE A 366 22.23 20.02 13.78
N THR A 367 21.88 21.21 13.30
CA THR A 367 22.29 22.47 13.95
C THR A 367 21.35 22.87 15.08
N ASN A 368 20.04 22.67 14.93
CA ASN A 368 19.06 22.88 15.98
C ASN A 368 19.24 21.87 17.12
N THR A 369 19.57 22.37 18.32
CA THR A 369 19.88 21.55 19.50
C THR A 369 18.72 20.66 19.92
N THR A 370 17.49 21.17 19.94
CA THR A 370 16.30 20.37 20.32
C THR A 370 16.08 19.20 19.36
N ARG A 371 16.22 19.42 18.05
CA ARG A 371 16.08 18.34 17.04
C ARG A 371 17.24 17.36 17.10
N LYS A 372 18.46 17.85 17.32
CA LYS A 372 19.64 17.01 17.53
C LYS A 372 19.45 16.07 18.72
N ASP A 373 19.04 16.61 19.86
CA ASP A 373 18.76 15.85 21.08
C ASP A 373 17.64 14.83 20.85
N GLN A 374 16.56 15.22 20.16
CA GLN A 374 15.49 14.31 19.75
C GLN A 374 16.00 13.16 18.87
N CYS A 375 16.86 13.46 17.89
CA CYS A 375 17.45 12.47 16.98
C CYS A 375 18.30 11.47 17.77
N LEU A 376 19.26 11.99 18.54
CA LEU A 376 20.17 11.18 19.36
C LEU A 376 19.42 10.34 20.41
N ARG A 377 18.38 10.89 21.04
CA ARG A 377 17.52 10.15 21.98
C ARG A 377 16.91 8.91 21.33
N ASN A 378 16.37 9.07 20.12
CA ASN A 378 15.73 7.96 19.42
C ASN A 378 16.77 6.94 18.91
N VAL A 379 17.85 7.41 18.28
CA VAL A 379 18.92 6.53 17.77
C VAL A 379 19.60 5.77 18.91
N GLY A 380 19.99 6.45 20.00
CA GLY A 380 20.60 5.82 21.16
C GLY A 380 19.68 4.82 21.85
N SER A 381 18.37 5.11 21.93
CA SER A 381 17.38 4.16 22.45
C SER A 381 17.26 2.91 21.57
N ASN A 382 17.20 3.09 20.24
CA ASN A 382 17.03 1.99 19.29
C ASN A 382 18.26 1.08 19.25
N LEU A 383 19.45 1.66 19.27
CA LEU A 383 20.71 0.93 19.28
C LEU A 383 21.09 0.39 20.68
N LYS A 384 20.38 0.83 21.73
CA LYS A 384 20.70 0.57 23.14
C LYS A 384 22.13 0.99 23.51
N ASP A 385 22.56 2.13 22.99
CA ASP A 385 23.92 2.64 23.17
C ASP A 385 23.93 3.88 24.06
N LEU A 386 24.43 3.71 25.30
CA LEU A 386 24.58 4.78 26.28
C LEU A 386 25.55 5.87 25.85
N SER A 387 26.55 5.55 25.02
CA SER A 387 27.52 6.54 24.56
C SER A 387 26.82 7.63 23.74
N ILE A 388 25.82 7.25 22.94
CA ILE A 388 24.97 8.17 22.17
C ILE A 388 24.08 8.99 23.10
N CYS A 389 23.45 8.35 24.09
CA CYS A 389 22.60 9.04 25.06
C CYS A 389 23.36 10.12 25.83
N ASN A 390 24.63 9.87 26.16
CA ASN A 390 25.48 10.84 26.87
C ASN A 390 25.83 12.08 26.04
N MET A 391 25.65 12.05 24.71
CA MET A 391 25.85 13.21 23.83
C MET A 391 24.67 14.20 23.85
N ILE A 392 23.56 13.83 24.48
CA ILE A 392 22.33 14.64 24.53
C ILE A 392 22.50 15.79 25.54
N GLY A 393 22.27 17.02 25.08
CA GLY A 393 22.42 18.22 25.89
C GLY A 393 21.27 18.41 26.89
N ASN A 394 20.04 18.19 26.45
CA ASN A 394 18.86 18.25 27.29
C ASN A 394 18.83 17.10 28.31
N ASN A 395 18.79 17.43 29.61
CA ASN A 395 18.84 16.43 30.69
C ASN A 395 17.68 15.44 30.64
N LEU A 396 16.47 15.90 30.35
CA LEU A 396 15.27 15.05 30.29
C LEU A 396 15.36 14.03 29.14
N ASP A 397 15.83 14.49 27.98
CA ASP A 397 16.02 13.63 26.81
C ASP A 397 17.14 12.62 27.02
N ARG A 398 18.24 13.04 27.65
CA ARG A 398 19.35 12.17 28.04
C ARG A 398 18.88 11.07 28.97
N LEU A 399 18.18 11.41 30.05
CA LEU A 399 17.64 10.43 31.00
C LEU A 399 16.70 9.45 30.31
N THR A 400 15.82 9.96 29.46
CA THR A 400 14.86 9.14 28.69
C THR A 400 15.58 8.16 27.75
N CYS A 401 16.63 8.62 27.07
CA CYS A 401 17.47 7.76 26.22
C CYS A 401 18.17 6.67 27.04
N SER A 402 18.88 7.07 28.11
CA SER A 402 19.67 6.15 28.93
C SER A 402 18.80 5.04 29.53
N LEU A 403 17.61 5.38 30.03
CA LEU A 403 16.66 4.40 30.55
C LEU A 403 16.14 3.41 29.51
N ARG A 404 16.03 3.80 28.24
CA ARG A 404 15.64 2.89 27.16
C ARG A 404 16.81 2.01 26.71
N ALA A 405 18.02 2.55 26.74
CA ALA A 405 19.23 1.78 26.45
C ALA A 405 19.55 0.77 27.55
N THR A 406 19.31 1.12 28.82
CA THR A 406 19.53 0.26 30.00
C THR A 406 18.29 0.18 30.88
N PRO A 407 17.25 -0.58 30.46
CA PRO A 407 15.98 -0.67 31.19
C PRO A 407 16.12 -1.26 32.60
N THR A 408 17.23 -1.92 32.92
CA THR A 408 17.51 -2.47 34.26
C THR A 408 18.13 -1.45 35.22
N ASP A 409 18.65 -0.32 34.74
CA ASP A 409 19.27 0.71 35.58
C ASP A 409 18.25 1.74 36.06
N TYR A 410 17.37 1.30 36.95
CA TYR A 410 16.31 2.13 37.52
C TYR A 410 16.84 3.26 38.42
N ASN A 411 18.12 3.24 38.82
CA ASN A 411 18.71 4.32 39.62
C ASN A 411 18.66 5.66 38.87
N LEU A 412 18.66 5.63 37.54
CA LEU A 412 18.50 6.81 36.70
C LEU A 412 17.16 7.53 36.94
N CYS A 413 16.11 6.83 37.40
CA CYS A 413 14.83 7.47 37.74
C CYS A 413 14.95 8.51 38.85
N SER A 414 15.92 8.35 39.76
CA SER A 414 16.17 9.30 40.85
C SER A 414 16.66 10.67 40.36
N GLN A 415 17.14 10.77 39.11
CA GLN A 415 17.70 11.99 38.55
C GLN A 415 16.65 12.94 37.93
N TYR A 416 15.38 12.55 37.90
CA TYR A 416 14.29 13.42 37.46
C TYR A 416 14.00 14.49 38.53
N GLU A 417 13.96 15.76 38.11
CA GLU A 417 13.65 16.89 39.01
C GLU A 417 12.18 16.94 39.45
N ASN A 418 11.25 16.61 38.54
CA ASN A 418 9.83 16.54 38.84
C ASN A 418 9.42 15.14 39.34
N ILE A 419 8.67 15.10 40.44
CA ILE A 419 8.05 13.92 41.04
C ILE A 419 7.23 13.09 40.04
N ASP A 420 6.50 13.73 39.12
CA ASP A 420 5.69 13.03 38.12
C ASP A 420 6.55 12.24 37.13
N GLY A 421 7.70 12.81 36.73
CA GLY A 421 8.67 12.17 35.85
C GLY A 421 9.36 11.00 36.53
N LYS A 422 9.78 11.19 37.79
CA LYS A 422 10.35 10.14 38.64
C LYS A 422 9.38 8.96 38.83
N ASN A 423 8.12 9.27 39.15
CA ASN A 423 7.06 8.27 39.34
C ASN A 423 6.77 7.48 38.06
N SER A 424 6.66 8.19 36.93
CA SER A 424 6.42 7.57 35.63
C SER A 424 7.59 6.69 35.20
N CYS A 425 8.83 7.09 35.51
CA CYS A 425 10.03 6.30 35.28
C CYS A 425 10.01 4.96 36.03
N TYR A 426 9.82 5.00 37.36
CA TYR A 426 9.78 3.79 38.18
C TYR A 426 8.62 2.87 37.77
N SER A 427 7.44 3.43 37.54
CA SER A 427 6.25 2.67 37.14
C SER A 427 6.49 1.91 35.83
N ARG A 428 7.01 2.59 34.80
CA ARG A 428 7.32 1.95 33.51
C ARG A 428 8.32 0.81 33.66
N ILE A 429 9.45 1.04 34.34
CA ILE A 429 10.47 -0.01 34.50
C ILE A 429 9.93 -1.18 35.32
N ALA A 430 9.17 -0.91 36.38
CA ALA A 430 8.54 -1.94 37.19
C ALA A 430 7.64 -2.86 36.34
N ILE A 431 6.83 -2.28 35.45
CA ILE A 431 5.94 -3.01 34.54
C ILE A 431 6.76 -3.76 33.48
N ASP A 432 7.66 -3.08 32.78
CA ASP A 432 8.45 -3.67 31.68
C ASP A 432 9.35 -4.83 32.15
N THR A 433 9.80 -4.80 33.41
CA THR A 433 10.67 -5.82 34.00
C THR A 433 9.95 -6.77 34.96
N ASN A 434 8.63 -6.60 35.15
CA ASN A 434 7.83 -7.30 36.17
C ASN A 434 8.41 -7.20 37.60
N ASN A 435 9.15 -6.14 37.91
CA ASN A 435 9.79 -5.94 39.21
C ASN A 435 8.93 -5.06 40.12
N SER A 436 8.00 -5.70 40.84
CA SER A 436 7.07 -4.99 41.74
C SER A 436 7.73 -4.20 42.87
N ASN A 437 8.98 -4.51 43.23
CA ASN A 437 9.69 -3.76 44.27
C ASN A 437 9.94 -2.31 43.85
N LEU A 438 10.00 -2.03 42.54
CA LEU A 438 10.20 -0.67 42.05
C LEU A 438 8.99 0.25 42.29
N CYS A 439 7.78 -0.31 42.40
CA CYS A 439 6.57 0.47 42.71
C CYS A 439 6.66 1.19 44.07
N GLN A 440 7.52 0.73 44.99
CA GLN A 440 7.70 1.37 46.29
C GLN A 440 8.38 2.75 46.21
N TYR A 441 9.10 3.04 45.13
CA TYR A 441 9.79 4.32 44.92
C TYR A 441 8.90 5.40 44.31
N ILE A 442 7.64 5.09 44.03
CA ILE A 442 6.64 6.03 43.51
C ILE A 442 6.09 6.86 44.67
N GLU A 443 6.36 8.16 44.66
CA GLU A 443 5.97 9.11 45.69
C GLU A 443 4.59 9.72 45.37
N SER A 444 3.62 9.59 46.28
CA SER A 444 2.24 10.01 46.01
C SER A 444 2.04 11.51 46.26
N SER A 445 1.79 12.30 45.21
CA SER A 445 1.44 13.72 45.34
C SER A 445 -0.02 14.05 45.02
N ARG A 446 -0.76 13.25 44.23
CA ARG A 446 -2.18 13.54 43.89
C ARG A 446 -3.04 12.45 43.24
N LEU A 447 -2.53 11.28 42.92
CA LEU A 447 -3.27 10.15 42.31
C LEU A 447 -2.65 8.84 42.84
N PRO A 448 -3.16 7.63 42.53
CA PRO A 448 -2.53 6.38 42.96
C PRO A 448 -1.68 5.72 41.85
N PRO A 449 -0.60 6.34 41.33
CA PRO A 449 0.27 5.72 40.33
C PRO A 449 1.00 4.49 40.89
N LYS A 450 1.20 4.45 42.21
CA LYS A 450 1.73 3.29 42.93
C LYS A 450 0.79 2.09 42.86
N ASP A 451 -0.51 2.31 43.06
CA ASP A 451 -1.50 1.24 42.96
C ASP A 451 -1.63 0.72 41.53
N TYR A 452 -1.60 1.62 40.54
CA TYR A 452 -1.60 1.24 39.13
C TYR A 452 -0.38 0.37 38.78
N CYS A 453 0.81 0.72 39.30
CA CYS A 453 2.03 -0.05 39.11
C CYS A 453 1.87 -1.49 39.64
N TYR A 454 1.37 -1.64 40.88
CA TYR A 454 1.13 -2.97 41.45
C TYR A 454 0.06 -3.76 40.69
N GLU A 455 -1.06 -3.13 40.34
CA GLU A 455 -2.13 -3.76 39.58
C GLU A 455 -1.65 -4.28 38.23
N ALA A 456 -0.93 -3.45 37.47
CA ALA A 456 -0.43 -3.81 36.14
C ALA A 456 0.47 -5.05 36.23
N ILE A 457 1.44 -5.06 37.16
CA ILE A 457 2.35 -6.20 37.33
C ILE A 457 1.58 -7.43 37.82
N ALA A 458 0.63 -7.27 38.75
CA ALA A 458 -0.22 -8.36 39.23
C ALA A 458 -0.97 -9.03 38.08
N LYS A 459 -1.59 -8.25 37.19
CA LYS A 459 -2.31 -8.75 36.01
C LYS A 459 -1.39 -9.47 35.03
N THR A 460 -0.21 -8.91 34.74
CA THR A 460 0.75 -9.50 33.79
C THR A 460 1.41 -10.77 34.32
N THR A 461 1.71 -10.83 35.61
CA THR A 461 2.40 -11.98 36.24
C THR A 461 1.47 -13.04 36.80
N GLY A 462 0.21 -12.71 37.03
CA GLY A 462 -0.74 -13.54 37.76
C GLY A 462 -0.50 -13.58 39.28
N ASP A 463 0.39 -12.74 39.83
CA ASP A 463 0.67 -12.71 41.27
C ASP A 463 -0.38 -11.89 42.03
N VAL A 464 -1.41 -12.57 42.52
CA VAL A 464 -2.49 -11.98 43.31
C VAL A 464 -1.99 -11.24 44.57
N ASN A 465 -0.83 -11.61 45.12
CA ASN A 465 -0.32 -11.00 46.35
C ASN A 465 0.07 -9.53 46.11
N LEU A 466 0.36 -9.16 44.87
CA LEU A 466 0.63 -7.78 44.50
C LEU A 466 -0.62 -6.89 44.62
N CYS A 467 -1.82 -7.45 44.42
CA CYS A 467 -3.06 -6.72 44.67
C CYS A 467 -3.22 -6.32 46.14
N GLU A 468 -2.59 -7.04 47.08
CA GLU A 468 -2.62 -6.68 48.51
C GLU A 468 -1.87 -5.38 48.82
N LYS A 469 -0.89 -5.03 47.98
CA LYS A 469 -0.07 -3.82 48.12
C LYS A 469 -0.77 -2.55 47.61
N ILE A 470 -1.94 -2.68 46.98
CA ILE A 470 -2.77 -1.57 46.51
C ILE A 470 -3.47 -0.90 47.70
N GLU A 471 -3.43 0.43 47.79
CA GLU A 471 -4.05 1.21 48.85
C GLU A 471 -5.53 1.49 48.57
N ASP A 472 -5.90 1.83 47.32
CA ASP A 472 -7.30 2.01 46.93
C ASP A 472 -8.08 0.69 47.00
N SER A 473 -9.08 0.65 47.87
CA SER A 473 -9.88 -0.55 48.14
C SER A 473 -10.61 -1.07 46.90
N ASN A 474 -11.03 -0.19 45.99
CA ASN A 474 -11.80 -0.59 44.81
C ASN A 474 -10.88 -1.20 43.76
N ARG A 475 -9.73 -0.57 43.51
CA ARG A 475 -8.69 -1.06 42.61
C ARG A 475 -8.11 -2.39 43.10
N LYS A 476 -7.92 -2.55 44.41
CA LYS A 476 -7.51 -3.83 45.03
C LYS A 476 -8.49 -4.97 44.69
N ILE A 477 -9.79 -4.72 44.83
CA ILE A 477 -10.81 -5.73 44.56
C ILE A 477 -10.86 -6.07 43.07
N SER A 478 -10.81 -5.06 42.20
CA SER A 478 -10.74 -5.24 40.74
C SER A 478 -9.52 -6.07 40.34
N CYS A 479 -8.33 -5.74 40.85
CA CYS A 479 -7.09 -6.47 40.63
C CYS A 479 -7.21 -7.96 40.97
N ARG A 480 -7.75 -8.30 42.15
CA ARG A 480 -7.97 -9.69 42.56
C ARG A 480 -8.94 -10.43 41.64
N GLY A 481 -10.01 -9.74 41.22
CA GLY A 481 -11.01 -10.26 40.30
C GLY A 481 -10.42 -10.67 38.96
N SER A 482 -9.59 -9.81 38.36
CA SER A 482 -8.98 -10.07 37.05
C SER A 482 -7.96 -11.22 37.04
N ILE A 483 -7.30 -11.54 38.15
CA ILE A 483 -6.22 -12.56 38.17
C ILE A 483 -6.73 -13.99 38.44
N LYS A 484 -7.76 -14.15 39.28
CA LYS A 484 -8.16 -15.47 39.80
C LYS A 484 -9.39 -16.11 39.15
N GLU A 485 -9.97 -15.53 38.09
CA GLU A 485 -11.33 -15.86 37.62
C GLU A 485 -12.37 -15.92 38.77
N ASN A 486 -12.08 -15.25 39.89
CA ASN A 486 -12.79 -15.51 41.14
C ASN A 486 -13.79 -14.40 41.38
N SER A 487 -14.96 -14.55 40.74
CA SER A 487 -16.11 -13.65 40.88
C SER A 487 -16.59 -13.46 42.32
N VAL A 488 -16.14 -14.31 43.25
CA VAL A 488 -16.39 -14.17 44.69
C VAL A 488 -15.76 -12.87 45.22
N SER A 489 -14.68 -12.36 44.62
CA SER A 489 -14.03 -11.12 45.07
C SER A 489 -14.91 -9.88 44.87
N CYS A 490 -15.61 -9.79 43.72
CA CYS A 490 -16.53 -8.68 43.45
C CYS A 490 -17.79 -8.74 44.36
N ALA A 491 -18.17 -9.92 44.85
CA ALA A 491 -19.31 -10.06 45.75
C ALA A 491 -19.15 -9.31 47.08
N PHE A 492 -17.90 -9.07 47.51
CA PHE A 492 -17.55 -8.36 48.75
C PHE A 492 -17.45 -6.83 48.62
N VAL A 493 -17.72 -6.27 47.43
CA VAL A 493 -17.82 -4.81 47.28
C VAL A 493 -19.16 -4.34 47.85
N ASN A 494 -19.13 -3.49 48.89
CA ASN A 494 -20.34 -3.02 49.57
C ASN A 494 -21.11 -1.96 48.77
N ASP A 495 -20.42 -1.18 47.93
CA ASP A 495 -21.03 -0.15 47.08
C ASP A 495 -21.51 -0.78 45.76
N GLN A 496 -22.80 -0.66 45.46
CA GLN A 496 -23.40 -1.33 44.31
C GLN A 496 -22.81 -0.87 42.97
N ARG A 497 -22.62 0.44 42.75
CA ARG A 497 -22.02 0.95 41.50
C ARG A 497 -20.60 0.42 41.31
N LYS A 498 -19.84 0.31 42.40
CA LYS A 498 -18.47 -0.22 42.36
C LYS A 498 -18.44 -1.73 42.19
N LYS A 499 -19.43 -2.43 42.74
CA LYS A 499 -19.64 -3.87 42.55
C LYS A 499 -19.94 -4.20 41.09
N ASP A 500 -20.81 -3.41 40.47
CA ASP A 500 -21.15 -3.51 39.06
C ASP A 500 -19.93 -3.24 38.17
N SER A 501 -19.16 -2.18 38.47
CA SER A 501 -17.90 -1.89 37.77
C SER A 501 -16.85 -3.00 37.87
N CYS A 502 -16.79 -3.69 39.03
CA CYS A 502 -15.93 -4.87 39.22
C CYS A 502 -16.34 -6.03 38.30
N TYR A 503 -17.63 -6.37 38.26
CA TYR A 503 -18.15 -7.42 37.38
C TYR A 503 -18.03 -7.07 35.91
N GLN A 504 -18.25 -5.81 35.54
CA GLN A 504 -18.04 -5.31 34.18
C GLN A 504 -16.58 -5.48 33.74
N SER A 505 -15.63 -5.09 34.59
CA SER A 505 -14.20 -5.25 34.31
C SER A 505 -13.84 -6.72 34.16
N MET A 506 -14.37 -7.61 35.01
CA MET A 506 -14.19 -9.06 34.87
C MET A 506 -14.77 -9.60 33.55
N GLY A 507 -15.94 -9.11 33.11
CA GLY A 507 -16.56 -9.47 31.84
C GLY A 507 -15.71 -9.09 30.63
N ILE A 508 -15.15 -7.87 30.64
CA ILE A 508 -14.27 -7.35 29.58
C ILE A 508 -12.93 -8.09 29.59
N ASP A 509 -12.26 -8.16 30.74
CA ASP A 509 -10.89 -8.70 30.86
C ASP A 509 -10.84 -10.21 30.55
N ASN A 510 -11.90 -10.97 30.88
CA ASN A 510 -11.93 -12.42 30.69
C ASN A 510 -12.76 -12.86 29.48
N GLY A 511 -13.45 -11.94 28.79
CA GLY A 511 -14.35 -12.27 27.69
C GLY A 511 -15.52 -13.19 28.10
N LYS A 512 -15.98 -13.11 29.36
CA LYS A 512 -17.02 -13.98 29.94
C LYS A 512 -18.31 -13.18 30.19
N PRO A 513 -19.36 -13.32 29.34
CA PRO A 513 -20.61 -12.56 29.45
C PRO A 513 -21.39 -12.81 30.74
N GLU A 514 -21.21 -13.98 31.36
CA GLU A 514 -21.83 -14.37 32.64
C GLU A 514 -21.54 -13.41 33.81
N TYR A 515 -20.47 -12.61 33.72
CA TYR A 515 -20.21 -11.57 34.71
C TYR A 515 -21.10 -10.33 34.52
N CYS A 516 -21.53 -10.03 33.29
CA CYS A 516 -22.46 -8.94 33.00
C CYS A 516 -23.85 -9.21 33.60
N GLU A 517 -24.24 -10.48 33.74
CA GLU A 517 -25.50 -10.89 34.38
C GLU A 517 -25.54 -10.57 35.90
N LYS A 518 -24.38 -10.30 36.51
CA LYS A 518 -24.26 -9.94 37.94
C LYS A 518 -24.31 -8.43 38.19
N ILE A 519 -24.41 -7.62 37.14
CA ILE A 519 -24.56 -6.17 37.21
C ILE A 519 -26.04 -5.85 37.49
N VAL A 520 -26.30 -5.05 38.53
CA VAL A 520 -27.65 -4.59 38.86
C VAL A 520 -27.80 -3.17 38.35
N ASP A 521 -28.73 -2.90 37.41
CA ASP A 521 -29.03 -1.53 36.99
C ASP A 521 -29.51 -0.71 38.21
N VAL A 522 -28.72 0.31 38.60
CA VAL A 522 -29.00 1.22 39.74
C VAL A 522 -29.65 2.51 39.27
#